data_AF-A0A0Q9Y3U4-F1
#
_entry.id   AF-A0A0Q9Y3U4-F1
#
_cell.length_a   1.000
_cell.length_b   1.000
_cell.length_c   1.000
_cell.angle_alpha   90.00
_cell.angle_beta   90.00
_cell.angle_gamma   90.00
#
_symmetry.space_group_name_H-M   'P 1'
#
loop_
_entity.id
_entity.type
_entity.pdbx_description
1 polymer ?
#
loop_
_entity_poly.entity_id
_entity_poly.type
_entity_poly.pdbx_seq_one_letter_code
_entity_poly.pdbx_strand_id
1 'polypeptide(L)' 'MKIMSNELLVAAYRDAKKNKHESEWIRLLKSEIRKRGLKA' A
#
# COMPACT_ATOMS: atom_id res chain seq x y z
N MET A 1 -3.05 8.20 -4.84
CA MET A 1 -2.08 7.19 -5.33
C MET A 1 -1.84 7.18 -6.84
N LYS A 2 -2.52 7.99 -7.67
CA LYS A 2 -2.39 7.96 -9.14
C LYS A 2 -0.95 8.17 -9.69
N ILE A 3 -0.04 8.72 -8.89
CA ILE A 3 1.37 8.96 -9.24
C ILE A 3 2.29 7.81 -8.81
N MET A 4 1.86 6.98 -7.86
CA MET A 4 2.70 5.92 -7.29
C MET A 4 2.73 4.72 -8.22
N SER A 5 3.93 4.26 -8.59
CA SER A 5 4.10 3.02 -9.35
C SER A 5 3.61 1.81 -8.55
N ASN A 6 3.32 0.71 -9.24
CA ASN A 6 2.86 -0.52 -8.58
C ASN A 6 3.89 -1.06 -7.59
N GLU A 7 5.18 -1.00 -7.94
CA GLU A 7 6.28 -1.44 -7.09
C GLU A 7 6.39 -0.58 -5.84
N LEU A 8 6.35 0.75 -5.99
CA LEU A 8 6.41 1.68 -4.87
C LEU A 8 5.20 1.53 -3.94
N LEU A 9 4.01 1.26 -4.51
CA LEU A 9 2.79 1.03 -3.75
C LEU A 9 2.87 -0.22 -2.86
N VAL A 10 3.40 -1.32 -3.40
CA VAL A 10 3.59 -2.56 -2.63
C VAL A 10 4.68 -2.40 -1.57
N ALA A 11 5.79 -1.73 -1.91
CA ALA A 11 6.86 -1.44 -0.96
C ALA A 11 6.36 -0.59 0.23
N ALA A 12 5.62 0.49 -0.05
CA ALA A 12 5.04 1.36 0.97
C ALA A 12 4.05 0.60 1.86
N TYR A 13 3.24 -0.32 1.32
CA TYR A 13 2.36 -1.17 2.11
C TYR A 13 3.10 -2.11 3.08
N ARG A 14 4.16 -2.75 2.59
CA ARG A 14 4.98 -3.65 3.42
C ARG A 14 5.69 -2.91 4.53
N ASP A 15 6.25 -1.75 4.21
CA ASP A 15 6.89 -0.88 5.18
C ASP A 15 5.90 -0.37 6.22
N ALA A 16 4.74 0.13 5.78
CA ALA A 16 3.65 0.58 6.65
C ALA A 16 3.22 -0.51 7.65
N LYS A 17 3.10 -1.76 7.20
CA LYS A 17 2.80 -2.92 8.07
C LYS A 17 3.94 -3.25 9.03
N LYS A 18 5.19 -3.17 8.59
CA LYS A 18 6.37 -3.55 9.39
C LYS A 18 6.62 -2.56 10.52
N ASN A 19 6.52 -1.27 10.25
CA ASN A 19 6.84 -0.22 11.22
C ASN A 19 5.61 0.26 12.02
N LYS A 20 4.49 -0.50 11.98
CA LYS A 20 3.22 -0.19 12.66
C LYS A 20 2.75 1.26 12.43
N HIS A 21 2.87 1.73 11.18
CA HIS A 21 2.31 3.02 10.77
C HIS A 21 0.79 3.04 10.98
N GLU A 22 0.22 4.23 10.93
CA GLU A 22 -1.22 4.43 11.15
C GLU A 22 -2.09 3.44 10.39
N SER A 23 -3.05 2.88 11.12
CA SER A 23 -3.94 1.82 10.63
C SER A 23 -4.80 2.28 9.44
N GLU A 24 -5.09 3.58 9.35
CA GLU A 24 -5.78 4.18 8.20
C GLU A 24 -4.91 4.20 6.94
N TRP A 25 -3.63 4.56 7.07
CA TRP A 25 -2.67 4.55 5.96
C TRP A 25 -2.50 3.14 5.38
N ILE A 26 -2.39 2.13 6.24
CA ILE A 26 -2.34 0.71 5.84
C ILE A 26 -3.62 0.31 5.08
N ARG A 27 -4.80 0.78 5.51
CA ARG A 27 -6.08 0.49 4.84
C ARG A 27 -6.15 1.13 3.46
N LEU A 28 -5.70 2.38 3.31
CA LEU A 28 -5.66 3.10 2.04
C LEU A 28 -4.74 2.38 1.03
N LEU A 29 -3.53 2.03 1.46
CA LEU A 29 -2.56 1.27 0.67
C LEU A 29 -3.13 -0.07 0.21
N LYS A 30 -3.73 -0.84 1.14
CA LYS A 30 -4.35 -2.14 0.83
C LYS A 30 -5.50 -2.01 -0.17
N SER A 31 -6.32 -0.97 -0.04
CA SER A 31 -7.45 -0.70 -0.93
C SER A 31 -6.97 -0.44 -2.35
N GLU A 32 -5.93 0.38 -2.51
CA GLU A 32 -5.36 0.69 -3.83
C GLU A 32 -4.69 -0.54 -4.48
N ILE A 33 -3.94 -1.33 -3.71
CA ILE A 33 -3.36 -2.60 -4.17
C ILE A 33 -4.45 -3.51 -4.74
N ARG A 34 -5.58 -3.66 -4.01
CA ARG A 34 -6.71 -4.48 -4.44
C ARG A 34 -7.37 -3.91 -5.70
N LYS A 35 -7.58 -2.59 -5.77
CA LYS A 35 -8.15 -1.92 -6.97
C LYS A 35 -7.31 -2.15 -8.22
N ARG A 36 -5.99 -2.27 -8.07
CA ARG A 36 -5.05 -2.50 -9.17
C ARG A 36 -4.80 -3.98 -9.47
N GLY A 37 -5.44 -4.90 -8.75
CA GLY A 37 -5.23 -6.35 -8.91
C GLY A 37 -3.83 -6.83 -8.53
N LEU A 38 -3.11 -6.07 -7.70
CA LEU A 38 -1.74 -6.40 -7.29
C LEU A 38 -1.75 -7.37 -6.10
N LYS A 39 -0.73 -8.22 -6.03
CA LYS A 39 -0.44 -9.05 -4.84
C LYS A 39 0.60 -8.32 -3.99
N ALA A 40 0.28 -8.05 -2.73
CA ALA A 40 1.14 -7.29 -1.82
C ALA A 40 1.63 -8.11 -0.63
#